data_AF-A0A7J8XFB8-F1
#
_entry.id   AF-A0A7J8XFB8-F1
#
_cell.length_a   1.000
_cell.length_b   1.000
_cell.length_c   1.000
_cell.angle_alpha   90.00
_cell.angle_beta   90.00
_cell.angle_gamma   90.00
#
_symmetry.space_group_name_H-M   'P 1'
#
loop_
_entity.id
_entity.type
_entity.pdbx_description
1 polymer ?
#
loop_
_entity_poly.entity_id
_entity_poly.type
_entity_poly.pdbx_seq_one_letter_code
_entity_poly.pdbx_strand_id
1 'polypeptide(L)'
;IGGHHSKEDFAVRGKEPKDEVQIYTWKDATLRELTDLVKEVAPAARRRDARLSFAFVYPDKNGRFVVREVGKTFSYGNVRRLDDSKTLGELSFEIGDYLDVAIMSSELSSVR
;
A
#
# COMPACT_ATOMS: atom_id res chain seq x y z
N ILE A 1 -10.67 -0.73 11.92
CA ILE A 1 -10.49 -1.08 10.49
C ILE A 1 -9.38 -0.20 9.97
N GLY A 2 -8.31 -0.79 9.42
CA GLY A 2 -7.18 -0.04 8.87
C GLY A 2 -7.57 0.76 7.63
N GLY A 3 -6.93 1.91 7.45
CA GLY A 3 -7.09 2.79 6.31
C GLY A 3 -5.73 3.39 5.95
N HIS A 4 -5.66 4.06 4.79
CA HIS A 4 -4.46 4.79 4.40
C HIS A 4 -4.18 5.92 5.39
N HIS A 5 -2.91 6.25 5.56
CA HIS A 5 -2.52 7.48 6.25
C HIS A 5 -3.13 8.69 5.54
N SER A 6 -3.41 9.75 6.30
CA SER A 6 -3.89 11.01 5.74
C SER A 6 -2.74 11.75 5.08
N LYS A 7 -3.04 12.63 4.11
CA LYS A 7 -2.01 13.47 3.48
C LYS A 7 -1.30 14.39 4.49
N GLU A 8 -1.99 14.75 5.58
CA GLU A 8 -1.44 15.55 6.67
C GLU A 8 -0.30 14.82 7.40
N ASP A 9 -0.32 13.49 7.46
CA ASP A 9 0.73 12.67 8.09
C ASP A 9 2.08 12.75 7.34
N PHE A 10 2.07 13.20 6.08
CA PHE A 10 3.26 13.39 5.25
C PHE A 10 3.65 14.87 5.07
N ALA A 11 2.90 15.80 5.67
CA ALA A 11 3.06 17.23 5.39
C ALA A 11 4.39 17.82 5.89
N VAL A 12 5.04 17.17 6.87
CA VAL A 12 6.29 17.65 7.47
C VAL A 12 7.39 16.62 7.24
N ARG A 13 8.38 17.01 6.44
CA ARG A 13 9.56 16.18 6.18
C ARG A 13 10.26 15.77 7.47
N GLY A 14 10.58 14.49 7.61
CA GLY A 14 11.19 13.91 8.81
C GLY A 14 10.20 13.61 9.94
N LYS A 15 8.90 13.73 9.68
CA LYS A 15 7.81 13.35 10.60
C LYS A 15 6.80 12.39 9.94
N GLU A 16 7.23 11.68 8.92
CA GLU A 16 6.48 10.62 8.29
C GLU A 16 6.11 9.51 9.31
N PRO A 17 5.11 8.66 9.02
CA PRO A 17 4.71 7.57 9.93
C PRO A 17 5.89 6.71 10.41
N LYS A 18 5.93 6.42 11.72
CA LYS A 18 7.08 5.77 12.37
C LYS A 18 7.26 4.30 12.03
N ASP A 19 6.24 3.67 11.46
CA ASP A 19 6.21 2.29 11.00
C ASP A 19 6.69 2.13 9.55
N GLU A 20 7.35 3.15 9.00
CA GLU A 20 8.02 3.09 7.71
C GLU A 20 9.06 1.95 7.66
N VAL A 21 9.04 1.21 6.54
CA VAL A 21 10.03 0.18 6.20
C VAL A 21 10.70 0.51 4.87
N GLN A 22 12.00 0.30 4.79
CA GLN A 22 12.77 0.50 3.55
C GLN A 22 12.85 -0.82 2.78
N ILE A 23 12.51 -0.77 1.50
CA ILE A 23 12.54 -1.93 0.59
C ILE A 23 13.42 -1.58 -0.60
N TYR A 24 14.39 -2.46 -0.91
CA TYR A 24 15.13 -2.41 -2.16
C TYR A 24 14.40 -3.24 -3.20
N THR A 25 13.90 -2.58 -4.25
CA THR A 25 13.15 -3.24 -5.32
C THR A 25 13.30 -2.50 -6.64
N TRP A 26 12.69 -3.02 -7.70
CA TRP A 26 12.73 -2.50 -9.05
C TRP A 26 11.34 -2.07 -9.52
N LYS A 27 11.25 -1.29 -10.61
CA LYS A 27 9.96 -0.79 -11.14
C LYS A 27 9.09 -1.91 -11.72
N ASP A 28 9.65 -3.06 -12.05
CA ASP A 28 8.90 -4.24 -12.48
C ASP A 28 8.32 -5.06 -11.32
N ALA A 29 8.61 -4.68 -10.06
CA ALA A 29 8.01 -5.33 -8.91
C ALA A 29 6.49 -5.20 -8.91
N THR A 30 5.83 -6.33 -8.72
CA THR A 30 4.37 -6.45 -8.75
C THR A 30 3.75 -6.17 -7.39
N LEU A 31 2.47 -5.78 -7.37
CA LEU A 31 1.73 -5.67 -6.11
C LEU A 31 1.67 -6.99 -5.34
N ARG A 32 1.72 -8.14 -6.03
CA ARG A 32 1.86 -9.48 -5.43
C ARG A 32 3.17 -9.63 -4.65
N GLU A 33 4.30 -9.31 -5.26
CA GLU A 33 5.61 -9.39 -4.60
C GLU A 33 5.68 -8.43 -3.41
N LEU A 34 5.20 -7.19 -3.58
CA LEU A 34 5.10 -6.22 -2.48
C LEU A 34 4.20 -6.73 -1.34
N THR A 35 3.13 -7.44 -1.65
CA THR A 35 2.28 -8.08 -0.64
C THR A 35 3.02 -9.15 0.14
N ASP A 36 3.89 -9.95 -0.50
CA ASP A 36 4.70 -10.94 0.21
C ASP A 36 5.74 -10.27 1.12
N LEU A 37 6.39 -9.20 0.65
CA LEU A 37 7.31 -8.42 1.49
C LEU A 37 6.61 -7.81 2.71
N VAL A 38 5.42 -7.23 2.55
CA VAL A 38 4.65 -6.66 3.67
C VAL A 38 4.32 -7.74 4.72
N LYS A 39 4.06 -8.98 4.32
CA LYS A 39 3.82 -10.08 5.30
C LYS A 39 5.05 -10.39 6.14
N GLU A 40 6.26 -10.14 5.65
CA GLU A 40 7.48 -10.41 6.43
C GLU A 40 7.54 -9.49 7.66
N VAL A 41 7.09 -8.25 7.52
CA VAL A 41 7.18 -7.20 8.55
C VAL A 41 5.86 -6.96 9.31
N ALA A 42 4.70 -7.24 8.71
CA ALA A 42 3.39 -6.97 9.30
C ALA A 42 2.56 -8.27 9.44
N PRO A 43 2.52 -8.91 10.64
CA PRO A 43 1.78 -10.15 10.87
C PRO A 43 0.28 -10.06 10.50
N ALA A 44 -0.34 -8.89 10.62
CA ALA A 44 -1.74 -8.67 10.23
C ALA A 44 -1.99 -8.96 8.74
N ALA A 45 -1.00 -8.72 7.87
CA ALA A 45 -1.09 -9.03 6.45
C ALA A 45 -1.10 -10.53 6.16
N ARG A 46 -0.78 -11.41 7.12
CA ARG A 46 -0.83 -12.88 6.97
C ARG A 46 -2.22 -13.46 7.21
N ARG A 47 -3.19 -12.68 7.70
CA ARG A 47 -4.55 -13.17 7.92
C ARG A 47 -5.18 -13.59 6.60
N ARG A 48 -5.93 -14.71 6.63
CA ARG A 48 -6.58 -15.27 5.43
C ARG A 48 -7.54 -14.31 4.74
N ASP A 49 -8.18 -13.44 5.53
CA ASP A 49 -9.15 -12.44 5.07
C ASP A 49 -8.53 -11.06 4.82
N ALA A 50 -7.22 -10.89 5.03
CA ALA A 50 -6.57 -9.61 4.86
C ALA A 50 -6.54 -9.17 3.39
N ARG A 51 -6.89 -7.90 3.18
CA ARG A 51 -6.76 -7.16 1.93
C ARG A 51 -5.72 -6.08 2.14
N LEU A 52 -4.82 -5.93 1.18
CA LEU A 52 -3.82 -4.87 1.20
C LEU A 52 -4.20 -3.88 0.12
N SER A 53 -4.41 -2.63 0.53
CA SER A 53 -4.63 -1.50 -0.38
C SER A 53 -3.33 -0.74 -0.50
N PHE A 54 -2.88 -0.49 -1.71
CA PHE A 54 -1.65 0.22 -2.02
C PHE A 54 -1.99 1.62 -2.50
N ALA A 55 -1.32 2.63 -1.95
CA ALA A 55 -1.41 4.01 -2.40
C ALA A 55 -0.03 4.61 -2.58
N PHE A 56 0.14 5.43 -3.61
CA PHE A 56 1.31 6.28 -3.73
C PHE A 56 1.06 7.58 -2.98
N VAL A 57 2.09 8.05 -2.29
CA VAL A 57 2.07 9.32 -1.57
C VAL A 57 3.19 10.21 -2.08
N TYR A 58 2.82 11.35 -2.65
CA TYR A 58 3.75 12.23 -3.37
C TYR A 58 3.26 13.68 -3.34
N PRO A 59 4.16 14.67 -3.43
CA PRO A 59 3.77 16.08 -3.50
C PRO A 59 3.13 16.41 -4.85
N ASP A 60 2.01 17.14 -4.83
CA ASP A 60 1.44 17.75 -6.03
C ASP A 60 2.28 18.95 -6.50
N LYS A 61 1.83 19.59 -7.59
CA LYS A 61 2.49 20.78 -8.16
C LYS A 61 2.58 21.97 -7.19
N ASN A 62 1.79 21.98 -6.13
CA ASN A 62 1.77 23.02 -5.09
C ASN A 62 2.55 22.60 -3.83
N GLY A 63 3.24 21.45 -3.87
CA GLY A 63 3.97 20.89 -2.74
C GLY A 63 3.09 20.27 -1.66
N ARG A 64 1.79 20.06 -1.92
CA ARG A 64 0.88 19.38 -0.99
C ARG A 64 0.87 17.90 -1.29
N PHE A 65 1.05 17.07 -0.27
CA PHE A 65 0.99 15.63 -0.47
C PHE A 65 -0.40 15.17 -0.90
N VAL A 66 -0.40 14.18 -1.80
CA VAL A 66 -1.57 13.47 -2.30
C VAL A 66 -1.38 12.01 -1.96
N VAL A 67 -2.45 11.38 -1.47
CA VAL A 67 -2.52 9.93 -1.27
C VAL A 67 -3.42 9.36 -2.36
N ARG A 68 -2.85 8.59 -3.29
CA ARG A 68 -3.55 8.04 -4.44
C ARG A 68 -3.55 6.52 -4.37
N GLU A 69 -4.70 5.92 -4.12
CA GLU A 69 -4.87 4.46 -4.22
C GLU A 69 -4.57 3.97 -5.66
N VAL A 70 -3.78 2.92 -5.80
CA VAL A 70 -3.31 2.39 -7.09
C VAL A 70 -3.70 0.94 -7.36
N GLY A 71 -4.00 0.17 -6.31
CA GLY A 71 -4.45 -1.21 -6.46
C GLY A 71 -4.65 -1.93 -5.13
N LYS A 72 -5.32 -3.08 -5.20
CA LYS A 72 -5.62 -3.90 -4.02
C LYS A 72 -5.29 -5.37 -4.27
N THR A 73 -4.59 -5.97 -3.33
CA THR A 73 -4.33 -7.42 -3.32
C THR A 73 -5.01 -8.09 -2.14
N PHE A 74 -5.00 -9.41 -2.17
CA PHE A 74 -5.35 -10.24 -1.02
C PHE A 74 -4.08 -10.86 -0.46
N SER A 75 -4.06 -11.07 0.85
CA SER A 75 -2.96 -11.76 1.51
C SER A 75 -2.60 -13.06 0.77
N TYR A 76 -3.59 -13.91 0.53
CA TYR A 76 -3.42 -15.11 -0.28
C TYR A 76 -3.87 -14.83 -1.71
N GLY A 77 -2.95 -15.06 -2.66
CA GLY A 77 -3.18 -14.79 -4.08
C GLY A 77 -4.43 -15.50 -4.61
N ASN A 78 -5.09 -14.88 -5.57
CA ASN A 78 -6.24 -15.45 -6.24
C ASN A 78 -6.18 -15.07 -7.73
N VAL A 79 -6.03 -16.07 -8.59
CA VAL A 79 -5.89 -15.91 -10.06
C VAL A 79 -7.04 -15.09 -10.68
N ARG A 80 -8.19 -14.97 -10.01
CA ARG A 80 -9.33 -14.16 -10.49
C ARG A 80 -9.23 -12.67 -10.13
N ARG A 81 -8.17 -12.21 -9.48
CA ARG A 81 -8.05 -10.82 -9.00
C ARG A 81 -6.94 -10.07 -9.74
N LEU A 82 -7.31 -8.90 -10.24
CA LEU A 82 -6.71 -8.26 -11.41
C LEU A 82 -5.50 -7.37 -11.10
N ASP A 83 -5.25 -7.03 -9.84
CA ASP A 83 -4.20 -6.07 -9.48
C ASP A 83 -2.88 -6.73 -9.10
N ASP A 84 -2.87 -8.04 -8.81
CA ASP A 84 -1.68 -8.78 -8.35
C ASP A 84 -0.50 -8.63 -9.31
N SER A 85 -0.75 -8.62 -10.63
CA SER A 85 0.29 -8.52 -11.66
C SER A 85 0.70 -7.08 -12.01
N LYS A 86 0.02 -6.07 -11.48
CA LYS A 86 0.37 -4.67 -11.77
C LYS A 86 1.72 -4.35 -11.18
N THR A 87 2.59 -3.78 -12.00
CA THR A 87 3.93 -3.39 -11.57
C THR A 87 3.97 -1.93 -11.08
N LEU A 88 4.97 -1.57 -10.29
CA LEU A 88 5.20 -0.18 -9.90
C LEU A 88 5.36 0.75 -11.12
N GLY A 89 6.00 0.27 -12.17
CA GLY A 89 6.21 0.98 -13.43
C GLY A 89 4.91 1.24 -14.18
N GLU A 90 4.03 0.23 -14.31
CA GLU A 90 2.71 0.38 -14.93
C GLU A 90 1.79 1.34 -14.16
N LEU A 91 1.98 1.45 -12.84
CA LEU A 91 1.23 2.34 -11.97
C LEU A 91 1.81 3.78 -11.92
N SER A 92 2.89 4.02 -12.66
CA SER A 92 3.64 5.28 -12.71
C SER A 92 4.27 5.68 -11.39
N PHE A 93 4.89 4.74 -10.68
CA PHE A 93 5.70 5.04 -9.49
C PHE A 93 6.97 5.82 -9.89
N GLU A 94 7.25 6.90 -9.16
CA GLU A 94 8.46 7.69 -9.30
C GLU A 94 9.38 7.57 -8.09
N ILE A 95 10.67 7.71 -8.32
CA ILE A 95 11.65 7.72 -7.23
C ILE A 95 11.41 8.99 -6.42
N GLY A 96 11.14 8.83 -5.12
CA GLY A 96 10.77 9.92 -4.23
C GLY A 96 9.31 9.84 -3.75
N ASP A 97 8.48 9.02 -4.40
CA ASP A 97 7.15 8.68 -3.91
C ASP A 97 7.27 7.72 -2.71
N TYR A 98 6.38 7.85 -1.73
CA TYR A 98 6.16 6.80 -0.73
C TYR A 98 5.11 5.80 -1.22
N LEU A 99 5.22 4.57 -0.72
CA LEU A 99 4.21 3.53 -0.90
C LEU A 99 3.51 3.28 0.44
N ASP A 100 2.28 3.77 0.58
CA ASP A 100 1.44 3.52 1.76
C ASP A 100 0.60 2.26 1.57
N VAL A 101 0.57 1.40 2.59
CA VAL A 101 -0.12 0.10 2.53
C VAL A 101 -1.10 -0.05 3.68
N ALA A 102 -2.40 0.04 3.37
CA ALA A 102 -3.46 -0.20 4.33
C ALA A 102 -3.83 -1.69 4.38
N ILE A 103 -3.66 -2.31 5.55
CA ILE A 103 -4.07 -3.71 5.80
C ILE A 103 -5.48 -3.72 6.40
N MET A 104 -6.43 -4.29 5.67
CA MET A 104 -7.84 -4.35 6.04
C MET A 104 -8.25 -5.81 6.32
N SER A 105 -8.92 -6.07 7.45
CA SER A 105 -9.58 -7.35 7.73
C SER A 105 -11.10 -7.22 7.58
N SER A 106 -11.78 -8.29 7.18
CA SER A 106 -13.25 -8.32 7.13
C SER A 106 -13.81 -8.64 8.51
N GLU A 107 -13.72 -7.69 9.44
CA GLU A 107 -14.62 -7.69 10.58
C GLU A 107 -15.49 -6.44 10.48
N LEU A 108 -16.81 -6.65 10.41
CA LEU A 108 -17.91 -5.70 10.24
C LEU A 108 -18.40 -5.45 8.79
N SER A 109 -18.99 -6.49 8.19
CA SER A 109 -20.13 -6.31 7.26
C SER A 109 -21.36 -7.11 7.69
N SER A 110 -21.40 -7.58 8.95
CA SER A 110 -22.51 -8.37 9.48
C SER A 110 -23.05 -7.75 10.77
N VAL A 111 -23.43 -6.47 10.69
CA VAL A 111 -24.54 -5.92 11.48
C VAL A 111 -25.21 -4.88 10.58
N ARG A 112 -26.23 -5.31 9.86
CA ARG A 112 -27.35 -4.49 9.41
C ARG A 112 -28.60 -5.24 9.78
#